data_AF-A0A0B8P6X6-F1
#
_entry.id   AF-A0A0B8P6X6-F1
#
_cell.length_a   1.000
_cell.length_b   1.000
_cell.length_c   1.000
_cell.angle_alpha   90.00
_cell.angle_beta   90.00
_cell.angle_gamma   90.00
#
_symmetry.space_group_name_H-M   'P 1'
#
loop_
_entity.id
_entity.type
_entity.pdbx_description
1 polymer ?
#
loop_
_entity_poly.entity_id
_entity_poly.type
_entity_poly.pdbx_seq_one_letter_code
_entity_poly.pdbx_strand_id
1 'polypeptide(L)'
;MPVYYDDREIGEVNVFTDGQTLKGVPANEINKVLRRVVSQTTRQEIAKYGSQKISNKELNPLGVWLKFSANDLSLDVALEADSTSRELIDFDGTYKDQIYSDSSFFAWHNVFNFTTDYARDIDGNAANRWLGEWIATGNIGGALGLNFEGAGYVEGVDSDTFEGGSRLYRGIFVCLSID
;
A
#
# COMPACT_ATOMS: atom_id res chain seq x y z
N MET A 1 -0.06 -33.95 -2.83
CA MET A 1 1.03 -33.41 -3.65
C MET A 1 1.22 -31.95 -3.27
N PRO A 2 2.44 -31.52 -2.92
CA PRO A 2 2.68 -30.15 -2.49
C PRO A 2 2.44 -29.17 -3.62
N VAL A 3 1.84 -28.04 -3.27
CA VAL A 3 1.51 -26.93 -4.15
C VAL A 3 2.34 -25.73 -3.73
N TYR A 4 3.06 -25.15 -4.68
CA TYR A 4 3.92 -24.00 -4.49
C TYR A 4 3.36 -22.78 -5.20
N TYR A 5 3.49 -21.63 -4.57
CA TYR A 5 3.30 -20.32 -5.17
C TYR A 5 4.47 -19.44 -4.76
N ASP A 6 5.18 -18.88 -5.74
CA ASP A 6 6.37 -18.04 -5.52
C ASP A 6 7.40 -18.72 -4.57
N ASP A 7 7.80 -19.95 -4.93
CA ASP A 7 8.73 -20.81 -4.18
C ASP A 7 8.32 -21.17 -2.73
N ARG A 8 7.08 -20.88 -2.34
CA ARG A 8 6.53 -21.21 -1.01
C ARG A 8 5.46 -22.26 -1.10
N GLU A 9 5.53 -23.26 -0.23
CA GLU A 9 4.49 -24.27 -0.10
C GLU A 9 3.22 -23.64 0.51
N ILE A 10 2.14 -23.64 -0.26
CA ILE A 10 0.84 -23.08 0.17
C ILE A 10 -0.16 -24.17 0.61
N GLY A 11 0.19 -25.45 0.41
CA GLY A 11 -0.55 -26.59 0.89
C GLY A 11 -0.39 -27.81 0.00
N GLU A 12 -1.28 -28.79 0.18
CA GLU A 12 -1.26 -30.04 -0.58
C GLU A 12 -2.61 -30.32 -1.23
N VAL A 13 -2.58 -30.88 -2.44
CA VAL A 13 -3.76 -31.38 -3.16
C VAL A 13 -3.52 -32.75 -3.76
N ASN A 14 -4.60 -33.50 -3.95
CA ASN A 14 -4.62 -34.67 -4.79
C ASN A 14 -4.56 -34.24 -6.26
N VAL A 15 -3.82 -35.00 -7.07
CA VAL A 15 -3.72 -34.74 -8.51
C VAL A 15 -4.05 -35.97 -9.32
N PHE A 16 -4.67 -35.71 -10.47
CA PHE A 16 -4.84 -36.71 -11.52
C PHE A 16 -3.69 -36.50 -12.51
N THR A 17 -2.76 -37.45 -12.57
CA THR A 17 -1.60 -37.40 -13.48
C THR A 17 -1.39 -38.77 -14.13
N ASP A 18 -0.78 -38.78 -15.32
CA ASP A 18 -0.25 -39.99 -15.95
C ASP A 18 1.25 -40.21 -15.67
N GLY A 19 1.79 -39.50 -14.68
CA GLY A 19 3.20 -39.54 -14.28
C GLY A 19 4.09 -38.58 -15.08
N GLN A 20 3.62 -38.03 -16.19
CA GLN A 20 4.36 -37.03 -16.99
C GLN A 20 3.60 -35.71 -17.13
N THR A 21 2.27 -35.76 -17.16
CA THR A 21 1.41 -34.60 -17.39
C THR A 21 0.31 -34.52 -16.33
N LEU A 22 -0.09 -33.29 -15.99
CA LEU A 22 -1.25 -33.03 -15.15
C LEU A 22 -2.54 -33.19 -15.97
N LYS A 23 -3.44 -34.07 -15.53
CA LYS A 23 -4.80 -34.21 -16.07
C LYS A 23 -5.83 -33.34 -15.34
N GLY A 24 -5.52 -32.94 -14.11
CA GLY A 24 -6.34 -32.03 -13.33
C GLY A 24 -6.22 -32.26 -11.83
N VAL A 25 -6.96 -31.49 -11.06
CA VAL A 25 -7.02 -31.51 -9.60
C VAL A 25 -8.48 -31.42 -9.14
N PRO A 26 -8.85 -31.91 -7.95
CA PRO A 26 -10.17 -31.66 -7.38
C PRO A 26 -10.37 -30.15 -7.14
N ALA A 27 -11.44 -29.58 -7.67
CA ALA A 27 -11.70 -28.13 -7.60
C ALA A 27 -11.86 -27.61 -6.16
N ASN A 28 -12.48 -28.39 -5.28
CA ASN A 28 -12.64 -28.08 -3.87
C ASN A 28 -11.30 -28.02 -3.12
N GLU A 29 -10.38 -28.94 -3.43
CA GLU A 29 -9.05 -28.99 -2.80
C GLU A 29 -8.19 -27.81 -3.25
N ILE A 30 -8.12 -27.57 -4.57
CA ILE A 30 -7.32 -26.45 -5.10
C ILE A 30 -7.90 -25.10 -4.65
N ASN A 31 -9.23 -24.94 -4.59
CA ASN A 31 -9.85 -23.71 -4.09
C ASN A 31 -9.54 -23.47 -2.60
N LYS A 32 -9.40 -24.54 -1.81
CA LYS A 32 -9.03 -24.44 -0.39
C LYS A 32 -7.57 -24.00 -0.24
N VAL A 33 -6.66 -24.56 -1.03
CA VAL A 33 -5.23 -24.22 -1.01
C VAL A 33 -4.99 -22.79 -1.52
N LEU A 34 -5.65 -22.43 -2.62
CA LEU A 34 -5.53 -21.12 -3.25
C LEU A 34 -6.26 -20.00 -2.49
N ARG A 35 -6.98 -20.31 -1.41
CA ARG A 35 -7.86 -19.38 -0.68
C ARG A 35 -7.22 -18.04 -0.31
N ARG A 36 -5.93 -18.03 0.00
CA ARG A 36 -5.17 -16.84 0.43
C ARG A 36 -4.46 -16.13 -0.72
N VAL A 37 -4.42 -16.75 -1.90
CA VAL A 37 -3.52 -16.37 -3.01
C VAL A 37 -4.28 -15.77 -4.20
N VAL A 38 -5.49 -16.28 -4.48
CA VAL A 38 -6.36 -15.77 -5.55
C VAL A 38 -7.45 -14.85 -5.01
N SER A 39 -7.88 -13.93 -5.87
CA SER A 39 -8.99 -13.01 -5.63
C SER A 39 -10.30 -13.74 -5.31
N GLN A 40 -11.19 -13.07 -4.57
CA GLN A 40 -12.48 -13.63 -4.18
C GLN A 40 -13.34 -14.03 -5.40
N THR A 41 -13.27 -13.24 -6.48
CA THR A 41 -13.99 -13.52 -7.74
C THR A 41 -13.51 -14.83 -8.36
N THR A 42 -12.20 -15.00 -8.55
CA THR A 42 -11.62 -16.24 -9.08
C THR A 42 -11.96 -17.44 -8.19
N ARG A 43 -11.94 -17.29 -6.86
CA ARG A 43 -12.33 -18.36 -5.93
C ARG A 43 -13.79 -18.79 -6.06
N GLN A 44 -14.69 -17.83 -6.29
CA GLN A 44 -16.11 -18.13 -6.50
C GLN A 44 -16.31 -18.88 -7.82
N GLU A 45 -15.59 -18.52 -8.88
CA GLU A 45 -15.63 -19.26 -10.14
C GLU A 45 -15.10 -20.69 -9.98
N ILE A 46 -13.98 -20.90 -9.29
CA ILE A 46 -13.46 -22.24 -9.01
C ILE A 46 -14.44 -23.03 -8.13
N ALA A 47 -15.09 -22.38 -7.15
CA ALA A 47 -16.06 -23.03 -6.26
C ALA A 47 -17.27 -23.63 -7.01
N LYS A 48 -17.66 -23.06 -8.17
CA LYS A 48 -18.78 -23.58 -8.98
C LYS A 48 -18.54 -25.01 -9.47
N TYR A 49 -17.30 -25.44 -9.59
CA TYR A 49 -16.93 -26.80 -9.97
C TYR A 49 -17.04 -27.81 -8.81
N GLY A 50 -17.27 -27.36 -7.58
CA GLY A 50 -17.50 -28.23 -6.41
C GLY A 50 -16.36 -29.24 -6.20
N SER A 51 -16.69 -30.52 -6.10
CA SER A 51 -15.69 -31.61 -5.97
C SER A 51 -15.26 -32.22 -7.31
N GLN A 52 -15.61 -31.60 -8.44
CA GLN A 52 -15.27 -32.12 -9.75
C GLN A 52 -13.79 -31.92 -10.06
N LYS A 53 -13.26 -32.73 -10.98
CA LYS A 53 -11.91 -32.55 -11.52
C LYS A 53 -11.90 -31.31 -12.42
N ILE A 54 -11.01 -30.37 -12.10
CA ILE A 54 -10.74 -29.18 -12.91
C ILE A 54 -9.31 -29.28 -13.48
N SER A 55 -9.13 -28.84 -14.73
CA SER A 55 -7.84 -28.87 -15.42
C SER A 55 -7.39 -27.45 -15.77
N ASN A 56 -6.18 -27.31 -16.33
CA ASN A 56 -5.71 -26.04 -16.86
C ASN A 56 -6.62 -25.47 -17.96
N LYS A 57 -7.42 -26.30 -18.65
CA LYS A 57 -8.36 -25.78 -19.65
C LYS A 57 -9.43 -24.88 -19.04
N GLU A 58 -9.88 -25.21 -17.84
CA GLU A 58 -10.88 -24.44 -17.10
C GLU A 58 -10.25 -23.37 -16.19
N LEU A 59 -9.03 -23.60 -15.69
CA LEU A 59 -8.33 -22.67 -14.78
C LEU A 59 -7.62 -21.52 -15.51
N ASN A 60 -7.04 -21.77 -16.69
CA ASN A 60 -6.30 -20.73 -17.42
C ASN A 60 -7.17 -19.50 -17.77
N PRO A 61 -8.45 -19.65 -18.20
CA PRO A 61 -9.35 -18.51 -18.42
C PRO A 61 -9.68 -17.70 -17.15
N LEU A 62 -9.46 -18.28 -15.96
CA LEU A 62 -9.63 -17.62 -14.66
C LEU A 62 -8.32 -16.97 -14.17
N GLY A 63 -7.27 -16.97 -15.01
CA GLY A 63 -5.95 -16.46 -14.68
C GLY A 63 -5.18 -17.35 -13.71
N VAL A 64 -5.46 -18.66 -13.68
CA VAL A 64 -4.75 -19.63 -12.82
C VAL A 64 -4.09 -20.69 -13.69
N TRP A 65 -2.77 -20.79 -13.63
CA TRP A 65 -2.00 -21.81 -14.34
C TRP A 65 -1.34 -22.76 -13.36
N LEU A 66 -1.59 -24.06 -13.52
CA LEU A 66 -0.92 -25.10 -12.74
C LEU A 66 0.18 -25.74 -13.57
N LYS A 67 1.41 -25.74 -13.08
CA LYS A 67 2.55 -26.39 -13.71
C LYS A 67 2.98 -27.57 -12.84
N PHE A 68 2.95 -28.77 -13.42
CA PHE A 68 3.36 -29.98 -12.73
C PHE A 68 4.84 -30.26 -13.01
N SER A 69 5.65 -30.42 -11.96
CA SER A 69 7.01 -30.96 -12.05
C SER A 69 6.98 -32.45 -11.74
N ALA A 70 7.21 -33.29 -12.75
CA ALA A 70 7.30 -34.74 -12.56
C ALA A 70 8.56 -35.16 -11.79
N ASN A 71 9.63 -34.35 -11.84
CA ASN A 71 10.89 -34.63 -11.15
C ASN A 71 10.74 -34.42 -9.64
N ASP A 72 10.06 -33.33 -9.26
CA ASP A 72 9.91 -32.93 -7.86
C ASP A 72 8.58 -33.39 -7.25
N LEU A 73 7.70 -33.98 -8.08
CA LEU A 73 6.33 -34.34 -7.74
C LEU A 73 5.60 -33.17 -7.06
N SER A 74 5.74 -31.98 -7.66
CA SER A 74 5.22 -30.72 -7.14
C SER A 74 4.29 -30.04 -8.15
N LEU A 75 3.45 -29.15 -7.64
CA LEU A 75 2.57 -28.31 -8.43
C LEU A 75 2.89 -26.83 -8.21
N ASP A 76 3.45 -26.17 -9.21
CA ASP A 76 3.65 -24.72 -9.16
C ASP A 76 2.40 -24.00 -9.68
N VAL A 77 2.00 -22.96 -8.98
CA VAL A 77 0.88 -22.10 -9.34
C VAL A 77 1.44 -20.78 -9.86
N ALA A 78 1.04 -20.41 -11.07
CA ALA A 78 1.21 -19.07 -11.60
C ALA A 78 -0.17 -18.40 -11.69
N LEU A 79 -0.23 -17.12 -11.30
CA LEU A 79 -1.45 -16.32 -11.31
C LEU A 79 -1.30 -15.12 -12.24
N GLU A 80 -2.41 -14.72 -12.84
CA GLU A 80 -2.52 -13.45 -13.57
C GLU A 80 -2.60 -12.30 -12.57
N ALA A 81 -2.14 -11.11 -12.96
CA ALA A 81 -2.14 -9.94 -12.08
C ALA A 81 -3.54 -9.65 -11.50
N ASP A 82 -4.59 -9.80 -12.32
CA ASP A 82 -5.99 -9.56 -11.91
C ASP A 82 -6.61 -10.72 -11.12
N SER A 83 -6.04 -11.92 -11.21
CA SER A 83 -6.51 -13.10 -10.45
C SER A 83 -5.79 -13.24 -9.10
N THR A 84 -4.72 -12.49 -8.88
CA THR A 84 -3.97 -12.43 -7.62
C THR A 84 -4.73 -11.61 -6.58
N SER A 85 -4.72 -12.04 -5.32
CA SER A 85 -5.28 -11.19 -4.25
C SER A 85 -4.42 -9.93 -4.08
N ARG A 86 -5.05 -8.75 -4.13
CA ARG A 86 -4.39 -7.45 -3.85
C ARG A 86 -3.87 -7.33 -2.41
N GLU A 87 -4.22 -8.29 -1.55
CA GLU A 87 -3.92 -8.32 -0.11
C GLU A 87 -2.56 -9.00 0.22
N LEU A 88 -1.80 -9.49 -0.77
CA LEU A 88 -0.56 -10.27 -0.57
C LEU A 88 0.73 -9.43 -0.42
N ILE A 89 0.67 -8.15 -0.01
CA ILE A 89 1.88 -7.36 0.25
C ILE A 89 2.14 -7.21 1.76
N ASP A 90 2.34 -8.33 2.48
CA ASP A 90 3.26 -8.46 3.63
C ASP A 90 3.23 -9.91 4.18
N PHE A 91 4.38 -10.57 4.37
CA PHE A 91 4.44 -11.99 4.80
C PHE A 91 5.28 -12.30 6.04
N ASP A 92 5.74 -11.31 6.80
CA ASP A 92 6.47 -11.57 8.07
C ASP A 92 5.67 -11.19 9.34
N GLY A 93 4.49 -10.59 9.18
CA GLY A 93 3.58 -10.27 10.28
C GLY A 93 2.41 -11.24 10.33
N THR A 94 1.98 -11.63 11.54
CA THR A 94 0.62 -12.16 11.72
C THR A 94 -0.35 -11.11 11.19
N TYR A 95 -0.87 -11.33 9.98
CA TYR A 95 -1.77 -10.41 9.30
C TYR A 95 -3.00 -10.18 10.19
N LYS A 96 -3.08 -8.99 10.76
CA LYS A 96 -4.33 -8.45 11.26
C LYS A 96 -5.03 -7.87 10.04
N ASP A 97 -6.28 -8.25 9.84
CA ASP A 97 -7.14 -7.53 8.90
C ASP A 97 -6.93 -6.02 9.15
N GLN A 98 -6.66 -5.27 8.09
CA GLN A 98 -6.74 -3.82 8.17
C GLN A 98 -8.21 -3.51 8.46
N ILE A 99 -8.54 -3.40 9.76
CA ILE A 99 -9.80 -2.85 10.21
C ILE A 99 -9.72 -1.36 9.88
N TYR A 100 -10.07 -1.05 8.64
CA TYR A 100 -10.42 0.30 8.27
C TYR A 100 -11.61 0.66 9.15
N SER A 101 -11.41 1.70 9.95
CA SER A 101 -12.51 2.32 10.66
C SER A 101 -13.59 2.69 9.64
N ASP A 102 -14.80 2.13 9.78
CA ASP A 102 -15.97 2.49 8.95
C ASP A 102 -16.28 3.99 9.01
N SER A 103 -15.77 4.69 10.03
CA SER A 103 -15.87 6.13 10.11
C SER A 103 -14.74 6.81 9.33
N SER A 104 -15.16 7.63 8.37
CA SER A 104 -14.33 8.70 7.83
C SER A 104 -13.92 9.63 8.98
N PHE A 105 -12.61 9.76 9.19
CA PHE A 105 -12.05 10.70 10.14
C PHE A 105 -11.61 11.96 9.39
N PHE A 106 -11.90 13.12 9.99
CA PHE A 106 -11.39 14.40 9.55
C PHE A 106 -10.30 14.85 10.53
N ALA A 107 -9.07 14.97 10.04
CA ALA A 107 -7.94 15.47 10.80
C ALA A 107 -7.48 16.78 10.19
N TRP A 108 -7.36 17.83 11.01
CA TRP A 108 -6.69 19.07 10.62
C TRP A 108 -5.76 19.51 11.74
N HIS A 109 -4.46 19.53 11.46
CA HIS A 109 -3.42 19.98 12.37
C HIS A 109 -2.80 21.30 11.87
N ASN A 110 -2.56 22.22 12.80
CA ASN A 110 -1.90 23.49 12.52
C ASN A 110 -0.76 23.67 13.52
N VAL A 111 0.44 23.91 13.01
CA VAL A 111 1.62 24.26 13.79
C VAL A 111 1.98 25.71 13.48
N PHE A 112 2.13 26.51 14.53
CA PHE A 112 2.57 27.90 14.44
C PHE A 112 3.86 28.04 15.25
N ASN A 113 4.94 28.46 14.59
CA ASN A 113 6.21 28.77 15.24
C ASN A 113 6.54 30.24 15.04
N PHE A 114 7.06 30.88 16.08
CA PHE A 114 7.53 32.25 16.03
C PHE A 114 8.87 32.35 16.74
N THR A 115 9.88 32.87 16.04
CA THR A 115 11.24 33.06 16.55
C THR A 115 11.66 34.51 16.35
N THR A 116 12.35 35.06 17.35
CA THR A 116 12.93 36.40 17.30
C THR A 116 14.38 36.34 17.77
N ASP A 117 15.25 37.08 17.09
CA ASP A 117 16.67 37.18 17.40
C ASP A 117 17.06 38.66 17.44
N TYR A 118 17.63 39.07 18.56
CA TYR A 118 18.07 40.44 18.79
C TYR A 118 19.59 40.49 18.89
N ALA A 119 20.20 41.18 17.94
CA ALA A 119 21.64 41.42 17.92
C ALA A 119 21.93 42.91 18.15
N ARG A 120 22.91 43.19 19.01
CA ARG A 120 23.46 44.53 19.22
C ARG A 120 24.96 44.50 19.00
N ASP A 121 25.45 45.33 18.10
CA ASP A 121 26.88 45.46 17.82
C ASP A 121 27.57 46.43 18.80
N ILE A 122 28.90 46.34 18.88
CA ILE A 122 29.79 47.15 19.72
C ILE A 122 29.65 48.65 19.36
N ASP A 123 29.33 48.95 18.10
CA ASP A 123 29.10 50.31 17.60
C ASP A 123 27.67 50.85 17.89
N GLY A 124 26.86 50.11 18.67
CA GLY A 124 25.54 50.54 19.14
C GLY A 124 24.38 50.29 18.17
N ASN A 125 24.65 49.72 16.99
CA ASN A 125 23.60 49.31 16.05
C ASN A 125 22.82 48.12 16.59
N ALA A 126 21.49 48.22 16.58
CA ALA A 126 20.58 47.15 16.93
C ALA A 126 19.86 46.62 15.68
N ALA A 127 19.79 45.29 15.57
CA ALA A 127 18.99 44.60 14.57
C ALA A 127 18.12 43.55 15.25
N ASN A 128 16.84 43.53 14.91
CA ASN A 128 15.89 42.54 15.35
C ASN A 128 15.39 41.74 14.13
N ARG A 129 15.69 40.45 14.10
CA ARG A 129 15.18 39.53 13.08
C ARG A 129 14.06 38.70 13.66
N TRP A 130 12.97 38.53 12.91
CA TRP A 130 11.87 37.67 13.29
C TRP A 130 11.47 36.74 12.15
N LEU A 131 11.03 35.54 12.50
CA LEU A 131 10.55 34.49 11.60
C LEU A 131 9.24 33.92 12.17
N GLY A 132 8.18 33.98 11.38
CA GLY A 132 6.92 33.29 11.62
C GLY A 132 6.74 32.15 10.63
N GLU A 133 6.38 30.98 11.13
CA GLU A 133 6.16 29.77 10.33
C GLU A 133 4.78 29.21 10.63
N TRP A 134 4.03 28.86 9.58
CA TRP A 134 2.74 28.20 9.68
C TRP A 134 2.74 26.94 8.82
N ILE A 135 2.50 25.80 9.45
CA ILE A 135 2.35 24.50 8.78
C ILE A 135 0.93 24.01 9.02
N ALA A 136 0.23 23.66 7.95
CA ALA A 136 -1.11 23.10 7.97
C ALA A 136 -1.09 21.73 7.30
N THR A 137 -1.55 20.71 8.00
CA THR A 137 -1.71 19.37 7.45
C THR A 137 -3.12 18.85 7.72
N GLY A 138 -3.64 18.03 6.83
CA GLY A 138 -4.94 17.41 7.07
C GLY A 138 -5.23 16.21 6.19
N ASN A 139 -6.15 15.39 6.69
CA ASN A 139 -6.69 14.21 6.04
C ASN A 139 -8.22 14.30 6.06
N ILE A 140 -8.83 14.17 4.89
CA ILE A 140 -10.27 14.14 4.71
C ILE A 140 -10.63 12.81 4.07
N GLY A 141 -11.28 11.90 4.80
CA GLY A 141 -11.74 10.62 4.23
C GLY A 141 -10.97 9.38 4.68
N GLY A 142 -10.06 9.50 5.64
CA GLY A 142 -9.30 8.36 6.16
C GLY A 142 -8.31 7.79 5.15
N ALA A 143 -8.22 6.45 5.07
CA ALA A 143 -7.20 5.75 4.30
C ALA A 143 -7.30 5.93 2.78
N LEU A 144 -8.51 6.18 2.26
CA LEU A 144 -8.77 6.49 0.84
C LEU A 144 -9.07 7.98 0.64
N GLY A 145 -8.72 8.79 1.64
CA GLY A 145 -9.03 10.20 1.70
C GLY A 145 -8.00 11.09 1.00
N LEU A 146 -8.35 12.37 0.88
CA LEU A 146 -7.46 13.40 0.40
C LEU A 146 -6.54 13.84 1.54
N ASN A 147 -5.23 13.79 1.29
CA ASN A 147 -4.22 14.30 2.20
C ASN A 147 -3.67 15.62 1.65
N PHE A 148 -3.61 16.65 2.50
CA PHE A 148 -2.96 17.91 2.16
C PHE A 148 -1.91 18.29 3.20
N GLU A 149 -0.84 18.90 2.70
CA GLU A 149 0.18 19.56 3.50
C GLU A 149 0.55 20.88 2.84
N GLY A 150 0.66 21.93 3.65
CA GLY A 150 1.08 23.25 3.22
C GLY A 150 1.88 23.93 4.31
N ALA A 151 2.90 24.68 3.90
CA ALA A 151 3.70 25.52 4.79
C ALA A 151 3.78 26.95 4.25
N GLY A 152 3.87 27.92 5.15
CA GLY A 152 4.08 29.33 4.85
C GLY A 152 5.07 29.93 5.84
N TYR A 153 5.94 30.79 5.33
CA TYR A 153 6.99 31.42 6.12
C TYR A 153 6.96 32.92 5.86
N VAL A 154 7.07 33.70 6.93
CA VAL A 154 7.21 35.15 6.86
C VAL A 154 8.40 35.54 7.71
N GLU A 155 9.33 36.29 7.12
CA GLU A 155 10.46 36.85 7.85
C GLU A 155 10.52 38.36 7.70
N GLY A 156 11.07 39.01 8.72
CA GLY A 156 11.37 40.42 8.69
C GLY A 156 12.64 40.74 9.46
N VAL A 157 13.28 41.83 9.05
CA VAL A 157 14.42 42.42 9.75
C VAL A 157 14.06 43.87 10.03
N ASP A 158 14.16 44.27 11.28
CA ASP A 158 14.05 45.65 11.73
C ASP A 158 15.44 46.10 12.21
N SER A 159 15.95 47.22 11.68
CA SER A 159 17.23 47.76 12.10
C SER A 159 17.25 49.27 11.99
N ASP A 160 18.03 49.92 12.84
CA ASP A 160 18.17 51.38 12.84
C ASP A 160 18.88 51.94 11.58
N THR A 161 19.48 51.08 10.75
CA THR A 161 20.35 51.47 9.61
C THR A 161 19.85 51.02 8.23
N PHE A 162 18.98 50.01 8.14
CA PHE A 162 18.39 49.49 6.90
C PHE A 162 16.87 49.63 6.92
N GLU A 163 16.27 50.01 5.78
CA GLU A 163 14.81 49.97 5.61
C GLU A 163 14.29 48.55 5.84
N GLY A 164 13.52 48.37 6.91
CA GLY A 164 12.93 47.10 7.27
C GLY A 164 11.95 46.61 6.20
N GLY A 165 12.13 45.36 5.77
CA GLY A 165 11.29 44.72 4.77
C GLY A 165 10.79 43.37 5.26
N SER A 166 9.53 43.04 4.98
CA SER A 166 8.97 41.71 5.19
C SER A 166 8.98 40.91 3.90
N ARG A 167 9.37 39.63 3.99
CA ARG A 167 9.37 38.70 2.85
C ARG A 167 8.44 37.54 3.17
N LEU A 168 7.52 37.26 2.24
CA LEU A 168 6.61 36.14 2.31
C LEU A 168 7.10 35.02 1.39
N TYR A 169 7.33 33.85 1.95
CA TYR A 169 7.68 32.64 1.21
C TYR A 169 6.52 31.66 1.32
N ARG A 170 5.91 31.31 0.18
CA ARG A 170 4.94 30.20 0.12
C ARG A 170 5.73 28.89 0.05
N GLY A 171 5.50 28.00 1.01
CA GLY A 171 6.01 26.63 0.97
C GLY A 171 5.31 25.77 -0.08
N ILE A 172 5.76 24.53 -0.18
CA ILE A 172 5.21 23.53 -1.10
C ILE A 172 3.82 23.12 -0.59
N PHE A 173 2.84 23.11 -1.49
CA PHE A 173 1.54 22.49 -1.25
C PHE A 173 1.52 21.14 -1.96
N VAL A 174 1.35 20.06 -1.22
CA VAL A 174 1.22 18.70 -1.78
C VAL A 174 -0.17 18.20 -1.46
N CYS A 175 -0.88 17.77 -2.51
CA CYS A 175 -2.16 17.09 -2.41
C CYS A 175 -1.97 15.69 -3.00
N LEU A 176 -2.21 14.66 -2.20
CA LEU A 176 -2.08 13.26 -2.60
C LEU A 176 -3.44 12.58 -2.48
N SER A 177 -3.94 12.08 -3.61
CA SER A 177 -5.05 11.13 -3.69
C SER A 177 -4.47 9.73 -3.80
N ILE A 178 -5.00 8.78 -3.03
CA ILE A 178 -4.68 7.35 -3.15
C ILE A 178 -5.84 6.74 -3.94
N ASP A 179 -5.59 6.39 -5.21
CA ASP A 179 -6.53 5.68 -6.10
C ASP A 179 -6.53 4.17 -5.83
#